data_AF-A0A535CUY4-F1
#
_entry.id   AF-A0A535CUY4-F1
#
_cell.length_a   1.000
_cell.length_b   1.000
_cell.length_c   1.000
_cell.angle_alpha   90.00
_cell.angle_beta   90.00
_cell.angle_gamma   90.00
#
_symmetry.space_group_name_H-M   'P 1'
#
loop_
_entity.id
_entity.type
_entity.pdbx_description
1 polymer ?
#
loop_
_entity_poly.entity_id
_entity_poly.type
_entity_poly.pdbx_seq_one_letter_code
_entity_poly.pdbx_strand_id
1 'polypeptide(L)'
;MSKRSAIGKYHLLALLIIALAVCLRLLLTALGWPTTNSDEGTIGLMARHIAYNGEHPVVFYSRNYLGALEAYLGAAFFRLFGPSLFSLRLGIILLDALFFASMYLL
;
A
#
# COMPACT_ATOMS: atom_id res chain seq x y z
N MET A 1 -22.83 -23.71 20.71
CA MET A 1 -22.26 -24.43 19.55
C MET A 1 -21.12 -23.60 18.94
N SER A 2 -19.88 -23.85 19.38
CA SER A 2 -18.69 -23.26 18.76
C SER A 2 -18.32 -24.12 17.56
N LYS A 3 -18.63 -23.67 16.33
CA LYS A 3 -18.01 -24.22 15.13
C LYS A 3 -16.55 -23.79 15.17
N ARG A 4 -15.66 -24.64 15.69
CA ARG A 4 -14.24 -24.55 15.37
C ARG A 4 -14.15 -24.78 13.86
N SER A 5 -14.06 -23.68 13.11
CA SER A 5 -13.77 -23.74 11.69
C SER A 5 -12.38 -24.35 11.57
N ALA A 6 -12.31 -25.66 11.31
CA ALA A 6 -11.06 -26.27 10.92
C ALA A 6 -10.63 -25.54 9.65
N ILE A 7 -9.52 -24.78 9.73
CA ILE A 7 -8.99 -24.04 8.60
C ILE A 7 -8.73 -25.06 7.50
N GLY A 8 -9.63 -25.10 6.52
CA GLY A 8 -9.55 -26.05 5.42
C GLY A 8 -8.26 -25.82 4.63
N LYS A 9 -7.73 -26.89 4.03
CA LYS A 9 -6.52 -26.84 3.19
C LYS A 9 -6.51 -25.68 2.18
N TYR A 10 -7.67 -25.33 1.63
CA TYR A 10 -7.81 -24.22 0.69
C TYR A 10 -7.62 -22.83 1.33
N HIS A 11 -8.03 -22.63 2.59
CA HIS A 11 -7.77 -21.40 3.34
C HIS A 11 -6.27 -21.23 3.61
N LEU A 12 -5.59 -22.32 3.99
CA LEU A 12 -4.14 -22.30 4.20
C LEU A 12 -3.39 -22.02 2.89
N LEU A 13 -3.81 -22.64 1.79
CA LEU A 13 -3.21 -22.40 0.47
C LEU A 13 -3.43 -20.96 0.00
N ALA A 14 -4.65 -20.42 0.14
CA ALA A 14 -4.94 -19.03 -0.21
C ALA A 14 -4.10 -18.05 0.62
N LEU A 15 -4.03 -18.25 1.93
CA LEU A 15 -3.20 -17.44 2.82
C LEU A 15 -1.72 -17.51 2.45
N LEU A 16 -1.22 -18.71 2.11
CA LEU A 16 0.16 -18.88 1.66
C LEU A 16 0.45 -18.12 0.36
N ILE A 17 -0.45 -18.19 -0.63
CA ILE A 17 -0.29 -17.50 -1.91
C ILE A 17 -0.31 -15.97 -1.71
N ILE A 18 -1.26 -15.45 -0.92
CA ILE A 18 -1.35 -14.02 -0.63
C ILE A 18 -0.10 -13.55 0.12
N ALA A 19 0.34 -14.30 1.14
CA ALA A 19 1.55 -13.97 1.88
C ALA A 19 2.79 -13.97 0.97
N LEU A 20 2.91 -14.97 0.08
CA LEU A 20 4.00 -15.03 -0.89
C LEU A 20 4.00 -13.83 -1.84
N ALA A 21 2.83 -13.45 -2.36
CA ALA A 21 2.69 -12.29 -3.23
C ALA A 21 3.10 -10.97 -2.54
N VAL A 22 2.65 -10.77 -1.30
CA VAL A 22 3.01 -9.58 -0.50
C VAL A 22 4.51 -9.58 -0.18
N CYS A 23 5.08 -10.71 0.25
CA CYS A 23 6.51 -10.84 0.53
C CYS A 23 7.36 -10.56 -0.72
N LEU A 24 6.98 -11.11 -1.87
CA LEU A 24 7.64 -10.83 -3.14
C LEU A 24 7.57 -9.33 -3.47
N ARG A 25 6.41 -8.70 -3.29
CA ARG A 25 6.24 -7.27 -3.59
C ARG A 25 7.09 -6.39 -2.66
N LEU A 26 7.17 -6.73 -1.37
CA LEU A 26 8.05 -6.07 -0.41
C LEU A 26 9.52 -6.21 -0.78
N LEU A 27 9.95 -7.43 -1.14
CA LEU A 27 11.33 -7.70 -1.57
C LEU A 27 11.70 -6.90 -2.82
N LEU A 28 10.86 -6.94 -3.86
CA LEU A 28 11.11 -6.18 -5.09
C LEU A 28 11.17 -4.67 -4.82
N THR A 29 10.32 -4.18 -3.92
CA THR A 29 10.31 -2.78 -3.52
C THR A 29 11.59 -2.40 -2.76
N ALA A 30 12.07 -3.26 -1.87
CA ALA A 30 13.34 -3.07 -1.17
C ALA A 30 14.54 -3.08 -2.13
N LEU A 31 14.45 -3.84 -3.23
CA LEU A 31 15.44 -3.86 -4.32
C LEU A 31 15.28 -2.69 -5.31
N GLY A 32 14.36 -1.77 -5.08
CA GLY A 32 14.13 -0.61 -5.95
C GLY A 32 13.39 -0.92 -7.25
N TRP A 33 12.67 -2.05 -7.32
CA TRP A 33 11.93 -2.48 -8.50
C TRP A 33 10.40 -2.29 -8.36
N PRO A 34 9.70 -1.74 -9.38
CA PRO A 34 10.26 -1.08 -10.56
C PRO A 34 10.91 0.26 -10.20
N THR A 35 11.64 0.84 -11.16
CA THR A 35 12.11 2.22 -11.06
C THR A 35 10.92 3.18 -10.91
N THR A 36 11.14 4.29 -10.21
CA THR A 36 10.11 5.33 -10.02
C THR A 36 9.82 6.06 -11.33
N ASN A 37 8.64 6.67 -11.41
CA ASN A 37 8.25 7.56 -12.50
C ASN A 37 7.76 8.93 -11.97
N SER A 38 7.34 9.81 -12.87
CA SER A 38 6.86 11.15 -12.54
C SER A 38 5.57 11.15 -11.71
N ASP A 39 4.70 10.17 -11.92
CA ASP A 39 3.43 10.05 -11.19
C ASP A 39 3.70 9.69 -9.72
N GLU A 40 4.51 8.65 -9.49
CA GLU A 40 4.92 8.22 -8.16
C GLU A 40 5.71 9.31 -7.43
N GLY A 41 6.56 10.06 -8.16
CA GLY A 41 7.25 11.23 -7.62
C GLY A 41 6.29 12.32 -7.13
N THR A 42 5.20 12.55 -7.88
CA THR A 42 4.15 13.51 -7.48
C THR A 42 3.44 13.05 -6.21
N ILE A 43 3.12 11.76 -6.08
CA ILE A 43 2.53 11.18 -4.87
C ILE A 43 3.47 11.31 -3.69
N GLY A 44 4.77 11.04 -3.89
CA GLY A 44 5.79 11.23 -2.87
C GLY A 44 5.88 12.67 -2.39
N LEU A 45 5.82 13.65 -3.29
CA LEU A 45 5.78 15.07 -2.92
C LEU A 45 4.53 15.42 -2.12
N MET A 46 3.34 15.00 -2.58
CA MET A 46 2.08 15.19 -1.86
C MET A 46 2.15 14.56 -0.46
N ALA A 47 2.64 13.32 -0.35
CA ALA A 47 2.78 12.61 0.91
C ALA A 47 3.72 13.35 1.88
N ARG A 48 4.81 13.94 1.39
CA ARG A 48 5.67 14.79 2.22
C ARG A 48 4.97 16.05 2.70
N HIS A 49 4.25 16.74 1.82
CA HIS A 49 3.50 17.94 2.19
C HIS A 49 2.43 17.65 3.25
N ILE A 50 1.71 16.53 3.10
CA ILE A 50 0.74 16.08 4.11
C ILE A 50 1.45 15.75 5.44
N ALA A 51 2.54 14.97 5.40
CA ALA A 51 3.21 14.48 6.60
C ALA A 51 3.96 15.57 7.40
N TYR A 52 4.51 16.58 6.71
CA TYR A 52 5.45 17.52 7.32
C TYR A 52 5.08 18.99 7.17
N ASN A 53 4.19 19.34 6.22
CA ASN A 53 3.80 20.74 5.98
C ASN A 53 2.35 21.03 6.39
N GLY A 54 1.59 20.03 6.85
CA GLY A 54 0.20 20.20 7.27
C GLY A 54 -0.77 20.47 6.12
N GLU A 55 -0.40 20.10 4.89
CA GLU A 55 -1.28 20.25 3.74
C GLU A 55 -2.35 19.16 3.70
N HIS A 56 -3.55 19.53 3.26
CA HIS A 56 -4.70 18.62 3.16
C HIS A 56 -5.30 18.65 1.75
N PRO A 57 -4.56 18.20 0.72
CA PRO A 57 -5.10 18.14 -0.63
C PRO A 57 -6.24 17.11 -0.69
N VAL A 58 -7.27 17.45 -1.44
CA VAL A 58 -8.38 16.52 -1.75
C VAL A 58 -8.12 15.82 -3.09
N VAL A 59 -7.54 16.56 -4.04
CA VAL A 59 -7.23 16.11 -5.40
C VAL A 59 -5.73 15.95 -5.61
N PHE A 60 -5.39 15.07 -6.54
CA PHE A 60 -4.03 14.83 -7.00
C PHE A 60 -3.41 16.10 -7.61
N TYR A 61 -2.15 16.38 -7.30
CA TYR A 61 -1.46 17.54 -7.86
C TYR A 61 -1.38 17.45 -9.38
N SER A 62 -1.72 18.54 -10.07
CA SER A 62 -1.72 18.61 -11.54
C SER A 62 -2.70 17.66 -12.24
N ARG A 63 -3.59 16.95 -11.51
CA ARG A 63 -4.67 16.13 -12.06
C ARG A 63 -5.93 16.20 -11.22
N ASN A 64 -6.88 17.04 -11.65
CA ASN A 64 -8.10 17.35 -10.88
C ASN A 64 -9.19 16.25 -10.91
N TYR A 65 -8.86 15.02 -11.32
CA TYR A 65 -9.80 13.90 -11.45
C TYR A 65 -9.42 12.67 -10.62
N LEU A 66 -8.26 12.69 -9.94
CA LEU A 66 -7.82 11.63 -9.02
C LEU A 66 -7.85 12.16 -7.59
N GLY A 67 -8.25 11.30 -6.65
CA GLY A 67 -8.21 11.61 -5.21
C GLY A 67 -6.80 11.52 -4.63
N ALA A 68 -6.61 12.07 -3.43
CA ALA A 68 -5.33 12.09 -2.72
C ALA A 68 -5.08 10.90 -1.78
N LEU A 69 -5.91 9.85 -1.79
CA LEU A 69 -5.86 8.75 -0.83
C LEU A 69 -4.48 8.08 -0.74
N GLU A 70 -3.87 7.81 -1.89
CA GLU A 70 -2.54 7.18 -1.94
C GLU A 70 -1.47 8.06 -1.26
N ALA A 71 -1.55 9.39 -1.45
CA ALA A 71 -0.66 10.33 -0.80
C ALA A 71 -0.87 10.39 0.72
N TYR A 72 -2.11 10.24 1.22
CA TYR A 72 -2.38 10.14 2.66
C TYR A 72 -1.81 8.87 3.28
N LEU A 73 -1.94 7.72 2.61
CA LEU A 73 -1.30 6.48 3.06
C LEU A 73 0.22 6.62 3.07
N GLY A 74 0.78 7.19 2.00
CA GLY A 74 2.20 7.52 1.92
C GLY A 74 2.65 8.43 3.07
N ALA A 75 1.86 9.45 3.40
CA ALA A 75 2.15 10.37 4.49
C ALA A 75 2.18 9.66 5.85
N ALA A 76 1.24 8.75 6.10
CA ALA A 76 1.25 7.94 7.31
C ALA A 76 2.53 7.09 7.41
N PHE A 77 2.93 6.43 6.33
CA PHE A 77 4.16 5.62 6.32
C PHE A 77 5.44 6.47 6.36
N PHE A 78 5.43 7.68 5.81
CA PHE A 78 6.54 8.64 5.98
C PHE A 78 6.70 9.05 7.45
N ARG A 79 5.61 9.24 8.20
CA ARG A 79 5.69 9.53 9.63
C ARG A 79 6.27 8.36 10.44
N LEU A 80 6.04 7.12 10.00
CA LEU A 80 6.50 5.91 10.69
C LEU A 80 7.95 5.52 10.35
N PHE A 81 8.32 5.57 9.07
CA PHE A 81 9.59 5.02 8.56
C PHE A 81 10.49 6.05 7.87
N GLY A 82 10.04 7.30 7.78
CA GLY A 82 10.73 8.37 7.06
C GLY A 82 10.46 8.37 5.55
N PRO A 83 10.83 9.46 4.84
CA PRO A 83 10.59 9.61 3.41
C PRO A 83 11.51 8.69 2.59
N SER A 84 10.92 7.72 1.89
CA SER A 84 11.63 6.87 0.92
C SER A 84 10.62 6.26 -0.05
N LEU A 85 11.08 5.80 -1.23
CA LEU A 85 10.21 5.07 -2.16
C LEU A 85 9.65 3.78 -1.53
N PHE A 86 10.44 3.13 -0.68
CA PHE A 86 9.98 1.95 0.06
C PHE A 86 8.80 2.30 0.97
N SER A 87 8.95 3.33 1.81
CA SER A 87 7.89 3.79 2.71
C SER A 87 6.64 4.23 1.96
N LEU A 88 6.80 4.91 0.81
CA LEU A 88 5.68 5.37 -0.01
C LEU A 88 4.84 4.19 -0.51
N ARG A 89 5.52 3.16 -1.03
CA ARG A 89 4.88 1.96 -1.60
C ARG A 89 4.23 1.05 -0.56
N LEU A 90 4.56 1.16 0.73
CA LEU A 90 3.88 0.39 1.78
C LEU A 90 2.36 0.65 1.80
N GLY A 91 1.95 1.88 1.46
CA GLY A 91 0.53 2.25 1.34
C GLY A 91 -0.20 1.40 0.33
N ILE A 92 0.31 1.32 -0.90
CA ILE A 92 -0.32 0.55 -1.97
C ILE A 92 -0.21 -0.97 -1.73
N ILE A 93 0.93 -1.45 -1.19
CA ILE A 93 1.12 -2.87 -0.84
C ILE A 93 0.09 -3.32 0.20
N LEU A 94 -0.21 -2.47 1.18
CA LEU A 94 -1.25 -2.76 2.17
C LEU A 94 -2.63 -2.86 1.52
N LEU A 95 -2.98 -1.93 0.63
CA LEU A 95 -4.26 -1.98 -0.09
C LEU A 95 -4.39 -3.22 -0.97
N ASP A 96 -3.32 -3.62 -1.68
CA ASP A 96 -3.29 -4.84 -2.48
C ASP A 96 -3.50 -6.09 -1.60
N ALA A 97 -2.84 -6.16 -0.45
CA ALA A 97 -3.00 -7.27 0.49
C ALA A 97 -4.44 -7.37 1.02
N LEU A 98 -5.03 -6.23 1.40
CA LEU A 98 -6.41 -6.15 1.86
C LEU A 98 -7.40 -6.52 0.75
N PHE A 99 -7.13 -6.10 -0.49
CA PHE A 99 -7.93 -6.46 -1.65
C PHE A 99 -7.95 -7.98 -1.87
N PHE A 100 -6.79 -8.63 -1.90
CA PHE A 100 -6.74 -10.10 -2.08
C PHE A 100 -7.40 -10.85 -0.93
N ALA A 101 -7.20 -10.40 0.31
CA ALA A 101 -7.87 -10.98 1.47
C ALA A 101 -9.40 -10.82 1.37
N SER A 102 -9.88 -9.65 0.97
CA SER A 102 -11.32 -9.37 0.82
C SER A 102 -11.94 -10.20 -0.31
N MET A 103 -11.26 -10.29 -1.45
CA MET A 103 -11.70 -11.09 -2.60
C MET A 103 -11.79 -12.59 -2.25
N TYR A 104 -10.92 -13.08 -1.36
CA TYR A 104 -10.99 -14.47 -0.90
C TYR A 104 -12.15 -14.74 0.07
N LEU A 105 -12.56 -13.72 0.84
CA LEU A 105 -13.60 -13.84 1.86
C LEU A 105 -15.03 -13.67 1.32
N LEU A 106 -15.19 -13.04 0.15
CA LEU A 106 -16.47 -12.81 -0.54
C LEU A 106 -16.80 -13.96 -1.50
#